data_AF-A0A2J7PKM2-F1
#
_entry.id   AF-A0A2J7PKM2-F1
#
_cell.length_a   1.000
_cell.length_b   1.000
_cell.length_c   1.000
_cell.angle_alpha   90.00
_cell.angle_beta   90.00
_cell.angle_gamma   90.00
#
_symmetry.space_group_name_H-M   'P 1'
#
loop_
_entity.id
_entity.type
_entity.pdbx_description
1 polymer ?
#
loop_
_entity_poly.entity_id
_entity_poly.type
_entity_poly.pdbx_seq_one_letter_code
_entity_poly.pdbx_strand_id
1 'polypeptide(L)' 'QSGPPGPPGQSKYAQLLAVIEEMGKDIRPTYAGSKSSAERLKRGIVHARILVRECLMETERSARQ' A
#
# COMPACT_ATOMS: atom_id res chain seq x y z
N GLN A 1 -7.68 -32.41 -1.49
CA GLN A 1 -6.87 -31.60 -2.43
C GLN A 1 -7.06 -30.15 -2.04
N SER A 2 -6.20 -29.68 -1.16
CA SER A 2 -6.25 -28.39 -0.47
C SER A 2 -5.36 -27.40 -1.21
N GLY A 3 -5.96 -26.56 -2.06
CA GLY A 3 -5.31 -25.32 -2.50
C GLY A 3 -5.21 -24.35 -1.32
N PRO A 4 -4.17 -23.50 -1.24
CA PRO A 4 -4.04 -22.59 -0.12
C PRO A 4 -5.20 -21.57 -0.14
N PRO A 5 -5.89 -21.35 0.99
CA PRO A 5 -6.82 -20.25 1.11
C PRO A 5 -6.02 -18.95 0.99
N GLY A 6 -6.39 -18.08 0.03
CA GLY A 6 -5.91 -16.70 0.07
C GLY A 6 -6.30 -16.09 1.42
N PRO A 7 -5.38 -15.41 2.14
CA PRO A 7 -5.61 -15.10 3.55
C PRO A 7 -6.83 -14.16 3.72
N PRO A 8 -7.77 -14.51 4.61
CA PRO A 8 -8.93 -13.69 4.90
C PRO A 8 -8.48 -12.43 5.64
N GLY A 9 -8.72 -11.25 5.06
CA GLY A 9 -8.35 -9.97 5.64
C GLY A 9 -6.88 -9.64 5.47
N GLN A 10 -6.51 -9.01 4.35
CA GLN A 10 -5.24 -8.29 4.32
C GLN A 10 -5.33 -7.18 5.37
N SER A 11 -4.61 -7.33 6.48
CA SER A 11 -4.43 -6.26 7.45
C SER A 11 -4.01 -4.99 6.71
N LYS A 12 -4.43 -3.82 7.17
CA LYS A 12 -4.10 -2.53 6.53
C LYS A 12 -2.61 -2.37 6.26
N TYR A 13 -1.77 -2.99 7.10
CA TYR A 13 -0.33 -3.12 6.91
C TYR A 13 0.08 -3.89 5.64
N ALA A 14 -0.55 -5.03 5.34
CA ALA A 14 -0.29 -5.80 4.12
C ALA A 14 -0.68 -5.02 2.86
N GLN A 15 -1.80 -4.27 2.91
CA GLN A 15 -2.19 -3.37 1.82
C GLN A 15 -1.17 -2.23 1.64
N LEU A 16 -0.67 -1.66 2.74
CA LEU A 16 0.36 -0.62 2.71
C LEU A 16 1.67 -1.14 2.09
N LEU A 17 2.12 -2.34 2.47
CA LEU A 17 3.30 -2.97 1.88
C LEU A 17 3.16 -3.15 0.38
N ALA A 18 2.01 -3.66 -0.09
CA ALA A 18 1.74 -3.84 -1.51
C ALA A 18 1.79 -2.51 -2.29
N VAL A 19 1.24 -1.42 -1.73
CA VAL A 19 1.31 -0.09 -2.35
C VAL A 19 2.76 0.40 -2.46
N ILE A 20 3.59 0.17 -1.44
CA ILE A 20 5.01 0.55 -1.45
C ILE A 20 5.78 -0.22 -2.52
N GLU A 21 5.55 -1.54 -2.65
CA GLU A 21 6.20 -2.36 -3.66
C GLU A 21 5.83 -1.92 -5.09
N GLU A 22 4.56 -1.63 -5.34
CA GLU A 22 4.08 -1.11 -6.63
C GLU A 22 4.68 0.26 -6.95
N MET A 23 4.72 1.17 -5.96
CA MET A 23 5.37 2.47 -6.12
C MET A 23 6.84 2.34 -6.52
N GLY A 24 7.56 1.35 -5.97
CA GLY A 24 8.95 1.06 -6.30
C GLY A 24 9.16 0.77 -7.79
N LYS A 25 8.19 0.15 -8.46
CA LYS A 25 8.25 -0.16 -9.90
C LYS A 25 8.13 1.08 -10.78
N ASP A 26 7.43 2.10 -10.31
CA ASP A 26 7.23 3.36 -11.05
C ASP A 26 8.38 4.36 -10.87
N ILE A 27 9.32 4.15 -9.93
CA ILE A 27 10.43 5.10 -9.66
C ILE A 27 11.33 5.28 -10.89
N ARG A 28 11.94 4.19 -11.39
CA ARG A 28 12.83 4.25 -12.56
C ARG A 28 12.15 4.86 -13.80
N PRO A 29 10.96 4.40 -14.24
CA PRO A 29 10.31 4.98 -15.41
C PRO A 29 9.88 6.44 -15.21
N THR A 30 9.58 6.87 -13.97
CA THR A 30 9.34 8.28 -13.66
C THR A 30 10.58 9.14 -13.93
N TYR A 31 11.76 8.71 -13.49
CA TYR A 31 13.02 9.42 -13.77
C TYR A 31 13.39 9.38 -15.26
N ALA A 32 12.94 8.37 -16.00
CA ALA A 32 13.07 8.30 -17.46
C ALA A 32 12.07 9.19 -18.22
N GLY A 33 11.24 9.98 -17.53
CA GLY A 33 10.30 10.92 -18.15
C GLY A 33 8.91 10.35 -18.43
N SER A 34 8.57 9.17 -17.92
CA SER A 34 7.23 8.58 -18.09
C SER A 34 6.19 9.35 -17.26
N LYS A 35 5.31 10.08 -17.95
CA LYS A 35 4.22 10.85 -17.31
C LYS A 35 3.24 9.93 -16.57
N SER A 36 2.89 8.80 -17.15
CA SER A 36 1.95 7.84 -16.55
C SER A 36 2.49 7.23 -15.25
N SER A 37 3.78 6.88 -15.21
CA SER A 37 4.43 6.40 -14.00
C SER A 37 4.51 7.49 -12.93
N ALA A 38 4.80 8.73 -13.32
CA ALA A 38 4.80 9.87 -12.38
C ALA A 38 3.41 10.09 -11.75
N GLU A 39 2.33 9.94 -12.52
CA GLU A 39 0.96 10.02 -12.00
C GLU A 39 0.62 8.86 -11.06
N ARG A 40 0.99 7.63 -11.42
CA ARG A 40 0.81 6.45 -10.55
C ARG A 40 1.57 6.61 -9.24
N LEU A 41 2.81 7.08 -9.29
CA LEU A 41 3.62 7.34 -8.10
C LEU A 41 2.97 8.38 -7.19
N LYS A 42 2.49 9.52 -7.75
CA LYS A 42 1.74 10.53 -6.98
C LYS A 42 0.49 9.95 -6.32
N ARG A 43 -0.30 9.16 -7.05
CA ARG A 43 -1.51 8.50 -6.52
C ARG A 43 -1.16 7.48 -5.42
N GLY A 44 -0.11 6.68 -5.62
CA GLY A 44 0.40 5.73 -4.65
C GLY A 44 0.81 6.41 -3.34
N ILE A 45 1.52 7.54 -3.41
CA ILE A 45 1.91 8.33 -2.23
C ILE A 45 0.67 8.77 -1.44
N VAL A 46 -0.36 9.31 -2.10
CA VAL A 46 -1.59 9.75 -1.43
C VAL A 46 -2.31 8.56 -0.80
N HIS A 47 -2.42 7.44 -1.51
CA HIS A 47 -3.07 6.23 -1.01
C HIS A 47 -2.34 5.65 0.21
N ALA A 48 -1.01 5.53 0.15
CA ALA A 48 -0.18 5.05 1.26
C ALA A 48 -0.37 5.94 2.51
N ARG A 49 -0.46 7.27 2.35
CA ARG A 49 -0.70 8.19 3.47
C ARG A 49 -2.05 7.96 4.16
N ILE A 50 -3.09 7.63 3.40
CA ILE A 50 -4.41 7.30 3.95
C ILE A 50 -4.33 5.99 4.72
N LEU A 51 -3.78 4.94 4.11
CA LEU A 51 -3.60 3.63 4.73
C LEU A 51 -2.80 3.70 6.03
N VAL A 52 -1.73 4.52 6.09
CA VAL A 52 -0.96 4.73 7.32
C VAL A 52 -1.83 5.32 8.44
N ARG A 53 -2.65 6.33 8.14
CA ARG A 53 -3.57 6.90 9.15
C ARG A 53 -4.55 5.84 9.66
N GLU A 54 -5.08 5.04 8.74
CA GLU A 54 -6.02 3.98 9.09
C GLU A 54 -5.38 2.84 9.90
N CYS A 55 -4.12 2.48 9.61
CA CYS A 55 -3.31 1.54 10.40
C CYS A 55 -3.07 2.06 11.82
N LEU A 56 -2.72 3.35 11.95
CA LEU A 56 -2.46 3.96 13.25
C LEU A 56 -3.73 3.97 14.11
N MET A 57 -4.86 4.40 13.54
CA MET A 57 -6.15 4.41 14.24
C MET A 57 -6.59 3.00 14.68
N GLU A 58 -6.38 1.99 13.82
CA GLU A 58 -6.69 0.59 14.16
C GLU A 58 -5.83 0.09 15.31
N THR A 59 -4.54 0.42 15.30
CA THR A 59 -3.59 0.06 16.36
C THR A 59 -3.94 0.75 17.68
N GLU A 60 -4.26 2.05 17.65
CA GLU A 60 -4.69 2.80 18.83
C GLU A 60 -5.98 2.25 19.43
N ARG A 61 -6.93 1.80 18.60
CA ARG A 61 -8.19 1.19 19.06
C ARG A 61 -7.96 -0.18 19.67
N SER A 62 -7.09 -1.00 19.08
CA SER A 62 -6.71 -2.30 19.64
C SER A 62 -5.95 -2.17 20.96
N ALA A 63 -5.12 -1.14 21.13
CA ALA A 63 -4.38 -0.90 22.38
C ALA A 63 -5.24 -0.38 23.54
N ARG A 64 -6.45 0.11 23.27
CA ARG A 64 -7.42 0.60 24.28
C ARG A 64 -8.47 -0.45 24.67
N GLN A 65 -8.49 -1.60 24.01
CA GLN A 65 -9.32 -2.77 24.36
C GLN A 65 -8.51 -3.69 25.28
#